data_AF-A0A7U9QUK9-F1
#
_entry.id   AF-A0A7U9QUK9-F1
#
_cell.length_a   1.000
_cell.length_b   1.000
_cell.length_c   1.000
_cell.angle_alpha   90.00
_cell.angle_beta   90.00
_cell.angle_gamma   90.00
#
_symmetry.space_group_name_H-M   'P 1'
#
loop_
_entity.id
_entity.type
_entity.pdbx_description
1 polymer ?
#
loop_
_entity_poly.entity_id
_entity_poly.type
_entity_poly.pdbx_seq_one_letter_code
_entity_poly.pdbx_strand_id
1 'polypeptide(L)'
;MDSTTVYPVDCVFTSRELDDIDWYKANFESAVAEQEGLWIRDGGPTDEEWENYIQYLRDKCGMDKLLAVYQAAYDRYTGAE
;
A
#
# COMPACT_ATOMS: atom_id res chain seq x y z
N MET A 1 1.82 -3.20 21.48
CA MET A 1 3.24 -3.58 21.29
C MET A 1 3.49 -3.44 19.81
N ASP A 2 4.32 -2.47 19.42
CA ASP A 2 4.72 -2.25 18.03
C ASP A 2 5.23 -3.55 17.42
N SER A 3 4.47 -4.07 16.46
CA SER A 3 4.95 -5.17 15.64
C SER A 3 6.06 -4.61 14.75
N THR A 4 7.32 -4.86 15.08
CA THR A 4 8.48 -4.58 14.23
C THR A 4 8.61 -5.60 13.09
N THR A 5 7.54 -6.35 12.82
CA THR A 5 7.51 -7.41 11.82
C THR A 5 7.44 -6.78 10.44
N VAL A 6 8.58 -6.78 9.75
CA VAL A 6 8.67 -6.50 8.32
C VAL A 6 7.93 -7.60 7.57
N TYR A 7 7.32 -7.26 6.43
CA TYR A 7 6.69 -8.25 5.56
C TYR A 7 7.68 -9.40 5.26
N PRO A 8 7.28 -10.68 5.38
CA PRO A 8 8.21 -11.80 5.29
C PRO A 8 8.90 -11.83 3.93
N VAL A 9 10.25 -11.87 3.92
CA VAL A 9 11.06 -11.89 2.68
C VAL A 9 10.81 -13.14 1.85
N ASP A 10 10.45 -14.25 2.51
CA ASP A 10 10.18 -15.55 1.89
C ASP A 10 8.73 -15.70 1.41
N CYS A 11 7.90 -14.65 1.56
CA CYS A 11 6.52 -14.68 1.10
C CYS A 11 6.48 -14.61 -0.44
N VAL A 12 5.82 -15.60 -1.04
CA VAL A 12 5.74 -15.74 -2.50
C VAL A 12 4.37 -15.33 -3.04
N PHE A 13 4.40 -14.64 -4.18
CA PHE A 13 3.22 -14.18 -4.89
C PHE A 13 2.92 -15.09 -6.10
N THR A 14 1.65 -15.25 -6.40
CA THR A 14 1.19 -15.87 -7.65
C THR A 14 1.43 -14.92 -8.83
N SER A 15 1.41 -15.44 -10.06
CA SER A 15 1.58 -14.60 -11.26
C SER A 15 0.54 -13.47 -11.34
N ARG A 16 -0.72 -13.75 -10.97
CA ARG A 16 -1.77 -12.73 -10.97
C ARG A 16 -1.57 -11.64 -9.93
N GLU A 17 -1.08 -12.02 -8.76
CA GLU A 17 -0.74 -11.06 -7.70
C GLU A 17 0.46 -10.20 -8.10
N LEU A 18 1.44 -10.77 -8.80
CA LEU A 18 2.55 -10.00 -9.37
C LEU A 18 2.07 -9.02 -10.44
N ASP A 19 1.13 -9.42 -11.32
CA ASP A 19 0.54 -8.52 -12.31
C ASP A 19 -0.15 -7.31 -11.63
N ASP A 20 -0.91 -7.55 -10.55
CA ASP A 20 -1.55 -6.49 -9.76
C ASP A 20 -0.51 -5.59 -9.07
N ILE A 21 0.54 -6.18 -8.48
CA ILE A 21 1.64 -5.43 -7.85
C ILE A 21 2.33 -4.53 -8.88
N ASP A 22 2.74 -5.09 -10.02
CA ASP A 22 3.45 -4.36 -11.06
C ASP A 22 2.60 -3.22 -11.64
N TRP A 23 1.28 -3.44 -11.75
CA TRP A 23 0.36 -2.44 -12.28
C TRP A 23 0.14 -1.24 -11.33
N TYR A 24 0.02 -1.49 -10.02
CA TYR A 24 -0.39 -0.45 -9.07
C TYR A 24 0.76 0.14 -8.24
N LYS A 25 1.80 -0.65 -7.93
CA LYS A 25 2.82 -0.28 -6.93
C LYS A 25 3.55 1.02 -7.27
N ALA A 26 4.01 1.16 -8.50
CA ALA A 26 4.78 2.34 -8.92
C ALA A 26 3.97 3.63 -8.80
N ASN A 27 2.69 3.60 -9.19
CA ASN A 27 1.79 4.74 -9.09
C ASN A 27 1.51 5.07 -7.62
N PHE A 28 1.17 4.07 -6.81
CA PHE A 28 0.95 4.23 -5.38
C PHE A 28 2.16 4.86 -4.67
N GLU A 29 3.36 4.32 -4.86
CA GLU A 29 4.57 4.85 -4.23
C GLU A 29 4.90 6.28 -4.69
N SER A 30 4.66 6.59 -5.97
CA SER A 30 4.88 7.94 -6.50
C SER A 30 3.91 8.95 -5.88
N ALA A 31 2.62 8.60 -5.78
CA ALA A 31 1.60 9.45 -5.16
C ALA A 31 1.88 9.70 -3.67
N VAL A 32 2.34 8.67 -2.95
CA VAL A 32 2.76 8.79 -1.54
C VAL A 32 3.95 9.73 -1.42
N ALA A 33 5.01 9.51 -2.20
CA ALA A 33 6.22 10.34 -2.13
C ALA A 33 5.95 11.81 -2.48
N GLU A 34 5.10 12.08 -3.47
CA GLU A 34 4.71 13.44 -3.84
C GLU A 34 3.95 14.14 -2.71
N GLN A 35 2.93 13.47 -2.16
CA GLN A 35 2.11 14.03 -1.08
C GLN A 35 2.93 14.25 0.20
N GLU A 36 3.83 13.32 0.53
CA GLU A 36 4.73 13.45 1.67
C GLU A 36 5.68 14.65 1.49
N GLY A 37 6.19 14.87 0.27
CA GLY A 37 6.98 16.05 -0.07
C GLY A 37 6.22 17.37 0.10
N LEU A 38 4.93 17.39 -0.26
CA LEU A 38 4.06 18.54 -0.01
C LEU A 38 3.88 18.79 1.49
N TRP A 39 3.68 17.75 2.30
CA TRP A 39 3.54 17.91 3.74
C TRP A 39 4.81 18.38 4.44
N ILE A 40 5.98 17.94 3.98
CA ILE A 40 7.27 18.41 4.49
C ILE A 40 7.44 19.92 4.18
N ARG A 41 6.98 20.37 3.01
CA ARG A 41 7.12 21.76 2.55
C ARG A 41 6.10 22.71 3.19
N ASP A 42 4.82 22.32 3.17
CA ASP A 42 3.68 23.21 3.44
C ASP A 42 3.03 22.94 4.81
N GLY A 43 3.42 21.85 5.47
CA GLY A 43 2.80 21.36 6.70
C GLY A 43 1.86 20.17 6.45
N GLY A 44 1.60 19.40 7.49
CA GLY A 44 0.74 18.22 7.43
C GLY A 44 -0.70 18.56 7.04
N PRO A 45 -1.46 17.56 6.54
CA PRO A 45 -2.83 17.76 6.09
C PRO A 45 -3.76 18.02 7.28
N THR A 46 -4.87 18.68 7.02
CA THR A 46 -6.05 18.61 7.88
C THR A 46 -6.70 17.22 7.80
N ASP A 47 -7.61 16.90 8.73
CA ASP A 47 -8.32 15.62 8.74
C ASP A 47 -9.12 15.38 7.43
N GLU A 48 -9.71 16.44 6.86
CA GLU A 48 -10.45 16.35 5.59
C GLU A 48 -9.51 16.09 4.40
N GLU A 49 -8.37 16.77 4.34
CA GLU A 49 -7.36 16.55 3.31
C GLU A 49 -6.75 15.15 3.40
N TRP A 50 -6.55 14.64 4.62
CA TRP A 50 -6.09 13.29 4.87
C TRP A 50 -7.08 12.24 4.36
N GLU A 51 -8.37 12.39 4.65
CA GLU A 51 -9.41 11.46 4.17
C GLU A 51 -9.51 11.49 2.63
N ASN A 52 -9.47 12.68 2.03
CA ASN A 52 -9.46 12.83 0.57
C ASN A 52 -8.23 12.16 -0.07
N TYR A 53 -7.06 12.26 0.57
CA TYR A 53 -5.85 11.59 0.13
C TYR A 53 -5.97 10.06 0.21
N ILE A 54 -6.52 9.51 1.30
CA ILE A 54 -6.79 8.07 1.40
C ILE A 54 -7.75 7.61 0.30
N GLN A 55 -8.82 8.36 0.06
CA GLN A 55 -9.79 8.04 -0.99
C GLN A 55 -9.13 8.06 -2.38
N TYR A 56 -8.26 9.04 -2.64
CA TYR A 56 -7.48 9.09 -3.87
C TYR A 56 -6.59 7.85 -4.04
N LEU A 57 -5.86 7.43 -3.01
CA LEU A 57 -5.02 6.24 -3.06
C LEU A 57 -5.83 4.97 -3.34
N ARG A 58 -7.02 4.84 -2.74
CA ARG A 58 -7.96 3.73 -2.98
C ARG A 58 -8.45 3.72 -4.43
N ASP A 59 -8.98 4.84 -4.90
CA ASP A 59 -9.69 4.92 -6.18
C ASP A 59 -8.77 5.01 -7.40
N LYS A 60 -7.60 5.63 -7.25
CA LYS A 60 -6.72 5.98 -8.38
C LYS A 60 -5.40 5.20 -8.38
N CYS A 61 -4.91 4.81 -7.21
CA CYS A 61 -3.61 4.14 -7.08
C CYS A 61 -3.72 2.66 -6.73
N GLY A 62 -4.94 2.12 -6.57
CA GLY A 62 -5.16 0.70 -6.33
C GLY A 62 -4.71 0.21 -4.96
N MET A 63 -4.71 1.09 -3.94
CA MET A 63 -4.26 0.75 -2.59
C MET A 63 -4.95 -0.51 -2.04
N ASP A 64 -6.26 -0.65 -2.24
CA ASP A 64 -7.02 -1.81 -1.75
C ASP A 64 -6.66 -3.11 -2.49
N LYS A 65 -6.27 -3.01 -3.77
CA LYS A 65 -5.79 -4.17 -4.53
C LYS A 65 -4.44 -4.63 -4.01
N LEU A 66 -3.51 -3.69 -3.83
CA LEU A 66 -2.19 -3.99 -3.26
C LEU A 66 -2.33 -4.61 -1.87
N LEU A 67 -3.14 -4.01 -1.00
CA LEU A 67 -3.36 -4.51 0.36
C LEU A 67 -3.93 -5.94 0.35
N ALA A 68 -4.92 -6.22 -0.50
CA ALA A 68 -5.50 -7.55 -0.64
C ALA A 68 -4.49 -8.59 -1.13
N VAL A 69 -3.64 -8.23 -2.10
CA VAL A 69 -2.58 -9.11 -2.60
C VAL A 69 -1.57 -9.46 -1.51
N TYR A 70 -1.07 -8.44 -0.79
CA TYR A 70 -0.12 -8.66 0.31
C TYR A 70 -0.76 -9.49 1.44
N GLN A 71 -2.02 -9.22 1.79
CA GLN A 71 -2.72 -10.00 2.81
C GLN A 71 -2.90 -11.46 2.39
N ALA A 72 -3.35 -11.72 1.16
CA ALA A 72 -3.56 -13.07 0.66
C ALA A 72 -2.25 -13.89 0.64
N ALA A 73 -1.16 -13.27 0.20
CA ALA A 73 0.15 -13.92 0.20
C ALA A 73 0.67 -14.17 1.63
N TYR A 74 0.41 -13.26 2.56
CA TYR A 74 0.73 -13.43 3.98
C TYR A 74 -0.09 -14.55 4.64
N ASP A 75 -1.38 -14.65 4.35
CA ASP A 75 -2.26 -15.69 4.89
C ASP A 75 -1.80 -17.08 4.44
N ARG A 76 -1.43 -17.23 3.15
CA ARG A 76 -0.81 -18.46 2.63
C ARG A 76 0.52 -18.77 3.30
N TYR A 77 1.37 -17.75 3.51
CA TYR A 77 2.66 -17.93 4.16
C TYR A 77 2.52 -18.41 5.61
N THR A 78 1.55 -17.86 6.36
CA THR A 78 1.32 -18.22 7.76
C THR A 78 0.46 -19.48 7.94
N GLY A 79 -0.09 -20.03 6.86
CA GLY A 79 -0.99 -21.19 6.90
C GLY A 79 -2.36 -20.86 7.52
N ALA A 80 -2.78 -19.59 7.45
CA ALA A 80 -4.07 -19.10 7.91
C ALA A 80 -5.19 -19.24 6.84
N GLU A 81 -4.88 -19.88 5.71
CA GLU A 81 -5.81 -20.17 4.60
C GLU A 81 -6.79 -21.30 4.93
#